data_AF-A0A2W4PND9-F1
#
_entry.id   AF-A0A2W4PND9-F1
#
_cell.length_a   1.000
_cell.length_b   1.000
_cell.length_c   1.000
_cell.angle_alpha   90.00
_cell.angle_beta   90.00
_cell.angle_gamma   90.00
#
_symmetry.space_group_name_H-M   'P 1'
#
loop_
_entity.id
_entity.type
_entity.pdbx_description
1 polymer ?
#
loop_
_entity_poly.entity_id
_entity_poly.type
_entity_poly.pdbx_seq_one_letter_code
_entity_poly.pdbx_strand_id
1 'polypeptide(L)'
;PCGPQAATPAALTPSPSAIPPITPATPVETASATPAGPPTETPTSAPAAAAPCGYSWAYQEAPGVPERAQQALEAAGLSPTSVSARVFGENCVNPNGSVREFLAMSTTVEAELPVADLGDLATLGELTAQATGALAGIGDTPGGELEARLFFTSGEERRALSFSVRIAQQHIDAGNTGAQLLALLGYQP
;
A
#
# COMPACT_ATOMS: atom_id res chain seq x y z
N PRO A 1 23.88 41.75 -5.35
CA PRO A 1 23.63 42.89 -4.42
C PRO A 1 22.69 42.45 -3.29
N CYS A 2 23.27 41.76 -2.29
CA CYS A 2 22.63 41.53 -0.99
C CYS A 2 23.05 42.67 -0.06
N GLY A 3 22.09 43.43 0.46
CA GLY A 3 22.32 44.36 1.56
C GLY A 3 21.98 43.70 2.89
N PRO A 4 22.81 43.85 3.95
CA PRO A 4 22.48 43.37 5.28
C PRO A 4 21.74 44.47 6.05
N GLN A 5 20.73 44.10 6.84
CA GLN A 5 20.22 44.96 7.91
C GLN A 5 20.22 44.18 9.21
N ALA A 6 21.19 44.53 10.06
CA ALA A 6 21.15 44.29 11.50
C ALA A 6 20.77 45.61 12.17
N ALA A 7 19.91 45.55 13.18
CA ALA A 7 20.02 46.38 14.40
C ALA A 7 18.88 46.04 15.38
N THR A 8 19.27 45.44 16.50
CA THR A 8 18.58 45.55 17.80
C THR A 8 18.99 46.87 18.47
N PRO A 9 18.22 47.37 19.46
CA PRO A 9 18.83 47.66 20.77
C PRO A 9 17.97 47.12 21.93
N ALA A 10 18.55 46.38 22.89
CA ALA A 10 19.18 46.84 24.15
C ALA A 10 18.12 47.13 25.24
N ALA A 11 18.28 46.85 26.54
CA ALA A 11 19.26 46.21 27.42
C ALA A 11 18.51 46.02 28.79
N LEU A 12 18.93 45.26 29.81
CA LEU A 12 20.03 45.48 30.76
C LEU A 12 20.02 44.32 31.78
N THR A 13 21.22 43.92 32.20
CA THR A 13 21.61 43.03 33.33
C THR A 13 21.45 43.78 34.69
N PRO A 14 21.74 43.22 35.92
CA PRO A 14 22.57 42.05 36.26
C PRO A 14 22.13 41.11 37.41
N SER A 15 22.85 39.98 37.51
CA SER A 15 22.98 39.02 38.64
C SER A 15 23.65 39.69 39.87
N PRO A 16 23.49 39.23 41.14
CA PRO A 16 24.03 37.94 41.60
C PRO A 16 23.23 37.18 42.70
N SER A 17 23.36 35.85 42.70
CA SER A 17 23.00 34.98 43.83
C SER A 17 24.02 35.10 44.97
N ALA A 18 23.55 35.37 46.18
CA ALA A 18 24.28 35.15 47.43
C ALA A 18 23.35 34.54 48.48
N ILE A 19 23.83 33.48 49.14
CA ILE A 19 23.15 32.64 50.13
C ILE A 19 23.21 33.30 51.52
N PRO A 20 22.18 33.12 52.38
CA PRO A 20 22.44 32.88 53.80
C PRO A 20 21.79 31.56 54.31
N PRO A 21 22.44 30.81 55.22
CA PRO A 21 21.82 29.69 55.92
C PRO A 21 21.20 30.09 57.27
N ILE A 22 20.53 29.10 57.89
CA ILE A 22 20.13 28.88 59.30
C ILE A 22 18.78 29.40 59.87
N THR A 23 17.85 28.44 59.99
CA THR A 23 16.83 28.05 61.02
C THR A 23 16.93 28.79 62.39
N PRO A 24 15.85 29.07 63.18
CA PRO A 24 14.87 28.06 63.62
C PRO A 24 13.42 28.45 64.04
N ALA A 25 12.67 27.39 64.38
CA ALA A 25 11.55 27.28 65.32
C ALA A 25 10.10 27.42 64.79
N THR A 26 9.39 26.30 64.96
CA THR A 26 7.96 26.03 64.76
C THR A 26 7.05 26.90 65.64
N PRO A 27 5.83 27.16 65.17
CA PRO A 27 4.66 26.82 65.98
C PRO A 27 3.68 25.93 65.21
N VAL A 28 3.11 24.96 65.93
CA VAL A 28 2.01 24.12 65.49
C VAL A 28 0.73 24.96 65.52
N GLU A 29 0.06 25.11 64.39
CA GLU A 29 -1.31 25.63 64.32
C GLU A 29 -2.18 24.67 63.50
N THR A 30 -3.34 24.36 64.06
CA THR A 30 -4.28 23.33 63.59
C THR A 30 -5.35 23.95 62.67
N ALA A 31 -5.52 23.30 61.52
CA ALA A 31 -6.71 23.21 60.66
C ALA A 31 -7.21 24.43 59.85
N SER A 32 -7.07 24.33 58.53
CA SER A 32 -8.21 24.44 57.61
C SER A 32 -7.90 23.71 56.31
N ALA A 33 -8.64 22.64 56.03
CA ALA A 33 -8.60 21.97 54.74
C ALA A 33 -9.33 22.85 53.72
N THR A 34 -8.56 23.54 52.87
CA THR A 34 -9.08 24.17 51.65
C THR A 34 -9.68 23.07 50.77
N PRO A 35 -10.92 23.21 50.27
CA PRO A 35 -11.44 22.29 49.26
C PRO A 35 -10.51 22.35 48.05
N ALA A 36 -9.93 21.22 47.65
CA ALA A 36 -9.25 21.11 46.39
C ALA A 36 -10.25 21.52 45.30
N GLY A 37 -10.00 22.64 44.62
CA GLY A 37 -10.74 22.99 43.41
C GLY A 37 -10.67 21.83 42.42
N PRO A 38 -11.68 21.66 41.54
CA PRO A 38 -11.64 20.63 40.52
C PRO A 38 -10.31 20.76 39.73
N PRO A 39 -9.71 19.63 39.30
CA PRO A 39 -8.48 19.69 38.52
C PRO A 39 -8.69 20.61 37.33
N THR A 40 -7.85 21.64 37.21
CA THR A 40 -7.76 22.43 35.97
C THR A 40 -7.35 21.45 34.89
N GLU A 41 -8.30 21.08 34.02
CA GLU A 41 -7.99 20.34 32.81
C GLU A 41 -6.98 21.17 32.02
N THR A 42 -5.73 20.69 31.98
CA THR A 42 -4.76 21.26 31.05
C THR A 42 -5.33 21.01 29.66
N PRO A 43 -5.42 22.02 28.78
CA PRO A 43 -5.94 21.80 27.44
C PRO A 43 -5.10 20.69 26.79
N THR A 44 -5.72 19.53 26.59
CA THR A 44 -5.16 18.48 25.74
C THR A 44 -4.95 19.14 24.40
N SER A 45 -3.69 19.35 24.03
CA SER A 45 -3.35 19.85 22.71
C SER A 45 -3.95 18.88 21.72
N ALA A 46 -4.95 19.33 20.97
CA ALA A 46 -5.52 18.53 19.91
C ALA A 46 -4.37 18.06 19.00
N PRO A 47 -4.34 16.78 18.58
CA PRO A 47 -3.31 16.33 17.66
C PRO A 47 -3.33 17.27 16.47
N ALA A 48 -2.16 17.86 16.16
CA ALA A 48 -2.03 18.75 15.02
C ALA A 48 -2.60 18.03 13.80
N ALA A 49 -3.58 18.65 13.13
CA ALA A 49 -4.17 18.08 11.93
C ALA A 49 -3.04 17.69 10.98
N ALA A 50 -2.97 16.42 10.62
CA ALA A 50 -1.89 15.91 9.80
C ALA A 50 -1.81 16.76 8.53
N ALA A 51 -0.64 17.34 8.26
CA ALA A 51 -0.47 18.18 7.07
C ALA A 51 -0.92 17.40 5.82
N PRO A 52 -1.64 18.05 4.89
CA PRO A 52 -2.08 17.39 3.66
C PRO A 52 -0.87 16.82 2.92
N CYS A 53 -0.97 15.58 2.46
CA CYS A 53 0.04 14.96 1.61
C CYS A 53 -0.35 15.06 0.13
N GLY A 54 0.67 15.04 -0.73
CA GLY A 54 0.47 14.86 -2.16
C GLY A 54 0.37 13.36 -2.48
N TYR A 55 -0.62 12.98 -3.27
CA TYR A 55 -0.75 11.60 -3.74
C TYR A 55 0.01 11.40 -5.04
N SER A 56 0.79 10.32 -5.11
CA SER A 56 1.54 9.92 -6.29
C SER A 56 1.37 8.43 -6.50
N TRP A 57 1.02 8.01 -7.71
CA TRP A 57 0.98 6.60 -8.09
C TRP A 57 2.31 5.91 -7.81
N ALA A 58 2.23 4.69 -7.30
CA ALA A 58 3.38 3.88 -6.94
C ALA A 58 3.07 2.39 -7.13
N TYR A 59 4.14 1.60 -7.24
CA TYR A 59 4.09 0.15 -7.27
C TYR A 59 4.94 -0.40 -6.13
N GLN A 60 4.46 -1.44 -5.48
CA GLN A 60 5.21 -2.19 -4.47
C GLN A 60 5.17 -3.68 -4.79
N GLU A 61 6.12 -4.44 -4.23
CA GLU A 61 6.04 -5.90 -4.23
C GLU A 61 4.80 -6.36 -3.45
N ALA A 62 4.27 -7.53 -3.79
CA ALA A 62 3.14 -8.14 -3.08
C ALA A 62 3.59 -9.40 -2.31
N PRO A 63 4.22 -9.29 -1.12
CA PRO A 63 4.79 -10.45 -0.42
C PRO A 63 3.76 -11.57 -0.20
N GLY A 64 4.16 -12.81 -0.50
CA GLY A 64 3.30 -13.98 -0.31
C GLY A 64 2.22 -14.18 -1.39
N VAL A 65 1.99 -13.20 -2.28
CA VAL A 65 1.06 -13.36 -3.40
C VAL A 65 1.66 -14.23 -4.52
N PRO A 66 2.93 -14.02 -4.97
CA PRO A 66 3.53 -14.85 -6.02
C PRO A 66 3.54 -16.34 -5.66
N GLU A 67 3.85 -16.68 -4.41
CA GLU A 67 3.95 -18.07 -3.95
C GLU A 67 2.57 -18.75 -3.94
N ARG A 68 1.54 -18.05 -3.46
CA ARG A 68 0.16 -18.55 -3.49
C ARG A 68 -0.35 -18.71 -4.93
N ALA A 69 -0.04 -17.75 -5.80
CA ALA A 69 -0.42 -17.79 -7.20
C ALA A 69 0.28 -18.95 -7.94
N GLN A 70 1.59 -19.12 -7.75
CA GLN A 70 2.35 -20.25 -8.30
C GLN A 70 1.72 -21.57 -7.87
N GLN A 71 1.49 -21.75 -6.56
CA GLN A 71 0.92 -22.98 -6.03
C GLN A 71 -0.49 -23.25 -6.59
N ALA A 72 -1.33 -22.23 -6.72
CA ALA A 72 -2.67 -22.37 -7.26
C ALA A 72 -2.66 -22.74 -8.76
N LEU A 73 -1.80 -22.09 -9.55
CA LEU A 73 -1.65 -22.38 -10.99
C LEU A 73 -1.14 -23.82 -11.20
N GLU A 74 -0.12 -24.23 -10.44
CA GLU A 74 0.41 -25.61 -10.48
C GLU A 74 -0.63 -26.64 -10.05
N ALA A 75 -1.37 -26.38 -8.97
CA ALA A 75 -2.43 -27.26 -8.49
C ALA A 75 -3.58 -27.39 -9.50
N ALA A 76 -3.80 -26.37 -10.33
CA ALA A 76 -4.75 -26.45 -11.43
C ALA A 76 -4.22 -27.31 -12.59
N GLY A 77 -2.94 -27.67 -12.63
CA GLY A 77 -2.31 -28.42 -13.73
C GLY A 77 -1.62 -27.55 -14.76
N LEU A 78 -1.42 -26.26 -14.47
CA LEU A 78 -0.59 -25.37 -15.28
C LEU A 78 0.87 -25.53 -14.89
N SER A 79 1.78 -25.14 -15.79
CA SER A 79 3.22 -25.19 -15.53
C SER A 79 3.87 -23.84 -15.86
N PRO A 80 3.60 -22.79 -15.05
CA PRO A 80 4.18 -21.49 -15.30
C PRO A 80 5.70 -21.52 -15.07
N THR A 81 6.45 -20.88 -15.96
CA THR A 81 7.92 -20.77 -15.86
C THR A 81 8.37 -19.65 -14.93
N SER A 82 7.48 -18.68 -14.70
CA SER A 82 7.69 -17.54 -13.81
C SER A 82 6.35 -17.03 -13.31
N VAL A 83 6.29 -16.67 -12.03
CA VAL A 83 5.15 -15.98 -11.42
C VAL A 83 5.67 -14.84 -10.54
N SER A 84 5.09 -13.66 -10.69
CA SER A 84 5.38 -12.47 -9.88
C SER A 84 4.10 -11.71 -9.57
N ALA A 85 4.15 -10.79 -8.60
CA ALA A 85 2.98 -9.99 -8.26
C ALA A 85 3.37 -8.61 -7.74
N ARG A 86 2.60 -7.59 -8.14
CA ARG A 86 2.83 -6.20 -7.76
C ARG A 86 1.55 -5.55 -7.28
N VAL A 87 1.66 -4.68 -6.30
CA VAL A 87 0.56 -3.86 -5.80
C VAL A 87 0.64 -2.49 -6.44
N PHE A 88 -0.42 -2.07 -7.12
CA PHE A 88 -0.61 -0.70 -7.58
C PHE A 88 -1.38 0.10 -6.53
N GLY A 89 -0.99 1.35 -6.33
CA GLY A 89 -1.65 2.25 -5.38
C GLY A 89 -1.05 3.64 -5.37
N GLU A 90 -1.29 4.37 -4.29
CA GLU A 90 -0.82 5.74 -4.11
C GLU A 90 0.05 5.89 -2.87
N ASN A 91 1.22 6.50 -3.03
CA ASN A 91 2.00 7.01 -1.91
C ASN A 91 1.42 8.36 -1.46
N CYS A 92 1.12 8.48 -0.18
CA CYS A 92 0.91 9.76 0.50
C CYS A 92 2.29 10.37 0.82
N VAL A 93 2.66 11.42 0.09
CA VAL A 93 4.00 12.04 0.16
C VAL A 93 3.96 13.34 0.96
N ASN A 94 4.82 13.45 1.96
CA ASN A 94 4.99 14.66 2.76
C ASN A 94 5.62 15.80 1.95
N PRO A 95 5.49 17.08 2.38
CA PRO A 95 6.13 18.21 1.71
C PRO A 95 7.67 18.10 1.57
N ASN A 96 8.31 17.32 2.44
CA ASN A 96 9.75 17.05 2.38
C ASN A 96 10.13 15.90 1.43
N GLY A 97 9.18 15.32 0.71
CA GLY A 97 9.38 14.22 -0.24
C GLY A 97 9.36 12.81 0.37
N SER A 98 9.27 12.66 1.70
CA SER A 98 9.18 11.33 2.33
C SER A 98 7.78 10.71 2.15
N VAL A 99 7.74 9.40 1.92
CA VAL A 99 6.48 8.64 1.88
C VAL A 99 6.00 8.42 3.31
N ARG A 100 4.78 8.86 3.61
CA ARG A 100 4.09 8.65 4.89
C ARG A 100 3.41 7.28 4.93
N GLU A 101 2.71 6.95 3.86
CA GLU A 101 1.86 5.76 3.75
C GLU A 101 1.68 5.37 2.28
N PHE A 102 1.38 4.10 2.04
CA PHE A 102 0.97 3.57 0.74
C PHE A 102 -0.45 3.01 0.82
N LEU A 103 -1.31 3.47 -0.08
CA LEU A 103 -2.70 3.07 -0.18
C LEU A 103 -2.85 2.12 -1.37
N ALA A 104 -2.94 0.81 -1.08
CA ALA A 104 -3.11 -0.21 -2.10
C ALA A 104 -4.48 -0.10 -2.79
N MET A 105 -4.50 -0.23 -4.12
CA MET A 105 -5.71 -0.16 -4.96
C MET A 105 -5.99 -1.48 -5.67
N SER A 106 -4.95 -2.14 -6.18
CA SER A 106 -5.08 -3.45 -6.83
C SER A 106 -3.79 -4.24 -6.75
N THR A 107 -3.89 -5.56 -6.90
CA THR A 107 -2.75 -6.46 -7.05
C THR A 107 -2.79 -7.09 -8.43
N THR A 108 -1.68 -7.06 -9.16
CA THR A 108 -1.53 -7.75 -10.45
C THR A 108 -0.62 -8.94 -10.28
N VAL A 109 -1.10 -10.14 -10.63
CA VAL A 109 -0.27 -11.34 -10.77
C VAL A 109 0.17 -11.45 -12.23
N GLU A 110 1.48 -11.59 -12.46
CA GLU A 110 2.03 -11.87 -13.78
C GLU A 110 2.54 -13.31 -13.83
N ALA A 111 2.16 -14.07 -14.86
CA ALA A 111 2.58 -15.46 -15.03
C ALA A 111 3.02 -15.75 -16.48
N GLU A 112 4.13 -16.45 -16.66
CA GLU A 112 4.57 -16.95 -17.98
C GLU A 112 4.14 -18.41 -18.17
N LEU A 113 3.36 -18.66 -19.23
CA LEU A 113 2.80 -19.97 -19.56
C LEU A 113 3.35 -20.43 -20.92
N PRO A 114 4.21 -21.47 -20.96
CA PRO A 114 4.67 -22.06 -22.21
C PRO A 114 3.51 -22.79 -22.90
N VAL A 115 3.38 -22.57 -24.21
CA VAL A 115 2.35 -23.16 -25.07
C VAL A 115 2.97 -23.69 -26.35
N ALA A 116 2.32 -24.68 -26.97
CA ALA A 116 2.81 -25.24 -28.23
C ALA A 116 2.64 -24.23 -29.39
N ASP A 117 1.48 -23.59 -29.48
CA ASP A 117 1.12 -22.68 -30.58
C ASP A 117 0.36 -21.46 -30.05
N LEU A 118 0.79 -20.26 -30.42
CA LEU A 118 0.13 -18.99 -30.07
C LEU A 118 -1.09 -18.68 -30.95
N GLY A 119 -1.24 -19.41 -32.07
CA GLY A 119 -2.41 -19.37 -32.95
C GLY A 119 -3.56 -20.26 -32.49
N ASP A 120 -3.33 -21.17 -31.54
CA ASP A 120 -4.38 -22.03 -30.98
C ASP A 120 -5.19 -21.30 -29.91
N LEU A 121 -6.07 -20.43 -30.36
CA LEU A 121 -6.92 -19.60 -29.50
C LEU A 121 -7.88 -20.42 -28.62
N ALA A 122 -8.21 -21.65 -29.02
CA ALA A 122 -9.02 -22.54 -28.19
C ALA A 122 -8.23 -22.95 -26.94
N THR A 123 -7.02 -23.49 -27.13
CA THR A 123 -6.11 -23.86 -26.04
C THR A 123 -5.74 -22.66 -25.17
N LEU A 124 -5.40 -21.50 -25.76
CA LEU A 124 -5.09 -20.29 -25.01
C LEU A 124 -6.27 -19.83 -24.12
N GLY A 125 -7.50 -19.95 -24.62
CA GLY A 125 -8.70 -19.60 -23.86
C GLY A 125 -8.99 -20.58 -22.73
N GLU A 126 -8.77 -21.87 -22.95
CA GLU A 126 -8.89 -22.89 -21.89
C GLU A 126 -7.86 -22.67 -20.77
N LEU A 127 -6.60 -22.40 -21.13
CA LEU A 127 -5.54 -22.05 -20.17
C LEU A 127 -5.89 -20.77 -19.39
N THR A 128 -6.47 -19.78 -20.07
CA THR A 128 -6.93 -18.53 -19.42
C THR A 128 -8.04 -18.82 -18.42
N ALA A 129 -9.01 -19.67 -18.76
CA ALA A 129 -10.09 -20.05 -17.85
C ALA A 129 -9.57 -20.81 -16.62
N GLN A 130 -8.65 -21.75 -16.84
CA GLN A 130 -7.99 -22.52 -15.78
C GLN A 130 -7.17 -21.63 -14.86
N ALA A 131 -6.39 -20.70 -15.41
CA ALA A 131 -5.63 -19.71 -14.64
C ALA A 131 -6.55 -18.78 -13.85
N THR A 132 -7.67 -18.34 -14.44
CA THR A 132 -8.66 -17.50 -13.76
C THR A 132 -9.23 -18.22 -12.54
N GLY A 133 -9.67 -19.48 -12.70
CA GLY A 133 -10.20 -20.27 -11.59
C GLY A 133 -9.17 -20.50 -10.48
N ALA A 134 -7.91 -20.76 -10.84
CA ALA A 134 -6.81 -20.90 -9.89
C ALA A 134 -6.57 -19.59 -9.11
N LEU A 135 -6.47 -18.46 -9.82
CA LEU A 135 -6.18 -17.16 -9.23
C LEU A 135 -7.34 -16.63 -8.38
N ALA A 136 -8.59 -16.93 -8.73
CA ALA A 136 -9.74 -16.59 -7.91
C ALA A 136 -9.71 -17.23 -6.51
N GLY A 137 -8.98 -18.36 -6.36
CA GLY A 137 -8.86 -19.11 -5.11
C GLY A 137 -7.68 -18.73 -4.21
N ILE A 138 -6.82 -17.77 -4.58
CA ILE A 138 -5.59 -17.49 -3.82
C ILE A 138 -5.85 -16.78 -2.49
N GLY A 139 -7.07 -16.28 -2.26
CA GLY A 139 -7.47 -15.50 -1.08
C GLY A 139 -7.20 -14.01 -1.24
N ASP A 140 -7.26 -13.27 -0.13
CA ASP A 140 -7.15 -11.81 -0.15
C ASP A 140 -5.80 -11.31 -0.69
N THR A 141 -5.85 -10.18 -1.36
CA THR A 141 -4.70 -9.45 -1.90
C THR A 141 -4.75 -7.98 -1.49
N PRO A 142 -3.59 -7.29 -1.40
CA PRO A 142 -3.56 -5.86 -1.18
C PRO A 142 -4.42 -5.09 -2.20
N GLY A 143 -5.27 -4.19 -1.72
CA GLY A 143 -6.21 -3.42 -2.56
C GLY A 143 -7.51 -4.16 -2.92
N GLY A 144 -7.60 -5.47 -2.66
CA GLY A 144 -8.80 -6.28 -2.85
C GLY A 144 -9.15 -6.64 -4.29
N GLU A 145 -8.84 -5.79 -5.27
CA GLU A 145 -8.96 -6.15 -6.70
C GLU A 145 -7.74 -6.96 -7.16
N LEU A 146 -8.00 -8.07 -7.86
CA LEU A 146 -6.99 -8.95 -8.42
C LEU A 146 -7.03 -8.90 -9.95
N GLU A 147 -5.94 -8.41 -10.52
CA GLU A 147 -5.65 -8.42 -11.94
C GLU A 147 -4.68 -9.56 -12.26
N ALA A 148 -4.75 -10.09 -13.47
CA ALA A 148 -3.83 -11.08 -14.00
C ALA A 148 -3.23 -10.59 -15.32
N ARG A 149 -1.95 -10.90 -15.52
CA ARG A 149 -1.27 -10.76 -16.80
C ARG A 149 -0.61 -12.08 -17.17
N LEU A 150 -1.23 -12.79 -18.10
CA LEU A 150 -0.69 -14.04 -18.62
C LEU A 150 0.19 -13.74 -19.82
N PHE A 151 1.38 -14.31 -19.83
CA PHE A 151 2.32 -14.26 -20.94
C PHE A 151 2.42 -15.64 -21.56
N PHE A 152 1.78 -15.83 -22.71
CA PHE A 152 1.91 -17.06 -23.48
C PHE A 152 3.21 -17.03 -24.28
N THR A 153 4.00 -18.09 -24.17
CA THR A 153 5.30 -18.20 -24.86
C THR A 153 5.37 -19.44 -25.74
N SER A 154 5.80 -19.27 -26.99
CA SER A 154 6.11 -20.38 -27.91
C SER A 154 7.39 -20.04 -28.67
N GLY A 155 8.46 -20.80 -28.42
CA GLY A 155 9.79 -20.47 -28.91
C GLY A 155 10.25 -19.09 -28.40
N GLU A 156 10.56 -18.18 -29.32
CA GLU A 156 10.97 -16.80 -29.02
C GLU A 156 9.78 -15.82 -29.00
N GLU A 157 8.59 -16.25 -29.42
CA GLU A 157 7.40 -15.40 -29.43
C GLU A 157 6.74 -15.35 -28.06
N ARG A 158 6.26 -14.14 -27.70
CA ARG A 158 5.57 -13.87 -26.44
C ARG A 158 4.38 -12.97 -26.68
N ARG A 159 3.22 -13.35 -26.16
CA ARG A 159 1.98 -12.55 -26.20
C ARG A 159 1.39 -12.41 -24.81
N ALA A 160 0.80 -11.25 -24.54
CA ALA A 160 0.27 -10.93 -23.22
C ALA A 160 -1.25 -10.77 -23.26
N LEU A 161 -1.94 -11.30 -22.25
CA LEU A 161 -3.34 -11.02 -21.96
C LEU A 161 -3.43 -10.44 -20.55
N SER A 162 -4.00 -9.24 -20.41
CA SER A 162 -4.22 -8.59 -19.11
C SER A 162 -5.71 -8.52 -18.83
N PHE A 163 -6.15 -8.88 -17.63
CA PHE A 163 -7.57 -8.91 -17.27
C PHE A 163 -7.79 -8.88 -15.75
N SER A 164 -8.95 -8.37 -15.34
CA SER A 164 -9.47 -8.59 -13.98
C SER A 164 -9.91 -10.04 -13.83
N VAL A 165 -9.42 -10.72 -12.79
CA VAL A 165 -9.79 -12.12 -12.49
C VAL A 165 -11.29 -12.23 -12.26
N ARG A 166 -11.89 -11.23 -11.61
CA ARG A 166 -13.34 -11.18 -11.37
C ARG A 166 -14.12 -11.08 -12.67
N ILE A 167 -13.71 -10.22 -13.61
CA ILE A 167 -14.40 -10.06 -14.90
C ILE A 167 -14.24 -11.32 -15.76
N ALA A 168 -13.05 -11.93 -15.80
CA ALA A 168 -12.86 -13.20 -16.48
C ALA A 168 -13.75 -14.30 -15.91
N GLN A 169 -13.86 -14.40 -14.57
CA GLN A 169 -14.73 -15.38 -13.92
C GLN A 169 -16.20 -15.18 -14.33
N GLN A 170 -16.69 -13.94 -14.41
CA GLN A 170 -18.05 -13.65 -14.87
C GLN A 170 -18.30 -14.14 -16.31
N HIS A 171 -17.32 -13.99 -17.20
CA HIS A 171 -17.44 -14.50 -18.56
C HIS A 171 -17.43 -16.04 -18.61
N ILE A 172 -16.61 -16.69 -17.79
CA ILE A 172 -16.55 -18.15 -17.67
C ILE A 172 -17.87 -18.70 -17.12
N ASP A 173 -18.43 -18.09 -16.08
CA ASP A 173 -19.71 -18.49 -15.48
C ASP A 173 -20.88 -18.32 -16.45
N ALA A 174 -20.78 -17.36 -17.39
CA ALA A 174 -21.72 -17.18 -18.49
C ALA A 174 -21.52 -18.18 -19.65
N GLY A 175 -20.59 -19.12 -19.54
CA GLY A 175 -20.33 -20.17 -20.53
C GLY A 175 -19.42 -19.76 -21.68
N ASN A 176 -18.73 -18.61 -21.60
CA ASN A 176 -17.77 -18.20 -22.63
C ASN A 176 -16.46 -18.97 -22.45
N THR A 177 -15.97 -19.63 -23.50
CA THR A 177 -14.75 -20.44 -23.46
C THR A 177 -13.88 -20.22 -24.70
N GLY A 178 -12.66 -20.76 -24.68
CA GLY A 178 -11.75 -20.76 -25.83
C GLY A 178 -11.51 -19.36 -26.42
N ALA A 179 -11.56 -19.28 -27.75
CA ALA A 179 -11.36 -18.03 -28.48
C ALA A 179 -12.38 -16.93 -28.13
N GLN A 180 -13.61 -17.30 -27.75
CA GLN A 180 -14.64 -16.32 -27.36
C GLN A 180 -14.27 -15.63 -26.06
N LEU A 181 -13.79 -16.40 -25.06
CA LEU A 181 -13.31 -15.83 -23.80
C LEU A 181 -12.15 -14.86 -24.04
N LEU A 182 -11.17 -15.26 -24.86
CA LEU A 182 -10.02 -14.41 -25.21
C LEU A 182 -10.46 -13.08 -25.86
N ALA A 183 -11.40 -13.13 -26.80
CA ALA A 183 -11.91 -11.94 -27.46
C ALA A 183 -12.63 -11.00 -26.49
N LEU A 184 -13.43 -11.53 -25.56
CA LEU A 184 -14.11 -10.75 -24.53
C LEU A 184 -13.14 -10.10 -23.54
N LEU A 185 -11.99 -10.73 -23.30
CA LEU A 185 -10.90 -10.21 -22.47
C LEU A 185 -9.93 -9.31 -23.25
N GLY A 186 -10.19 -9.03 -24.53
CA GLY A 186 -9.39 -8.11 -25.33
C GLY A 186 -8.06 -8.68 -25.83
N TYR A 187 -7.91 -10.00 -25.89
CA TYR A 187 -6.73 -10.63 -26.49
C TYR A 187 -6.59 -10.24 -27.97
N GLN A 188 -5.39 -9.81 -28.37
CA GLN A 188 -5.06 -9.52 -29.76
C GLN A 188 -4.08 -10.57 -30.28
N PRO A 189 -4.50 -11.42 -31.23
CA PRO A 189 -3.66 -12.45 -31.83
C PRO A 189 -2.70 -11.92 -32.90
#